data_AF-A0A661HY60-F1
#
_entry.id   AF-A0A661HY60-F1
#
_cell.length_a   1.000
_cell.length_b   1.000
_cell.length_c   1.000
_cell.angle_alpha   90.00
_cell.angle_beta   90.00
_cell.angle_gamma   90.00
#
_symmetry.space_group_name_H-M   'P 1'
#
loop_
_entity.id
_entity.type
_entity.pdbx_description
1 polymer ?
#
loop_
_entity_poly.entity_id
_entity_poly.type
_entity_poly.pdbx_seq_one_letter_code
_entity_poly.pdbx_strand_id
1 'polypeptide(L)'
;MSKIIWTKIDEAPALATYSLLPIVNAFTKAAGVEVVVSDISLAGRVLSAMGLAEDELSKLGEVVLQEDGNIIKLPNISASVGQLKECIAELQGQGFDIPDYPENPANDAEKATQAKYSTCLGSAVNPVLREGNSDRRAAKAVKKFAQNHPHRLKAFPENPKSYVAHMAGNGDFYGNEKSVTLDKAQSVTIALNGNTLATIDALDKEVLDGT
;
A
#
# COMPACT_ATOMS: atom_id res chain seq x y z
N MET A 1 -20.78 3.01 -19.93
CA MET A 1 -21.32 1.97 -19.03
C MET A 1 -20.57 2.13 -17.73
N SER A 2 -21.26 2.25 -16.58
CA SER A 2 -20.57 2.48 -15.30
C SER A 2 -19.80 1.22 -14.92
N LYS A 3 -18.51 1.38 -14.59
CA LYS A 3 -17.60 0.28 -14.27
C LYS A 3 -17.13 0.42 -12.83
N ILE A 4 -17.08 -0.69 -12.10
CA ILE A 4 -16.45 -0.79 -10.78
C ILE A 4 -15.27 -1.74 -10.91
N ILE A 5 -14.12 -1.35 -10.39
CA ILE A 5 -12.95 -2.21 -10.31
C ILE A 5 -12.89 -2.84 -8.93
N TRP A 6 -12.89 -4.17 -8.88
CA TRP A 6 -12.72 -4.97 -7.68
C TRP A 6 -11.28 -5.49 -7.62
N THR A 7 -10.54 -5.13 -6.58
CA THR A 7 -9.15 -5.58 -6.47
C THR A 7 -9.09 -7.07 -6.12
N LYS A 8 -8.43 -7.87 -6.95
CA LYS A 8 -7.95 -9.21 -6.58
C LYS A 8 -6.64 -9.06 -5.81
N ILE A 9 -6.59 -9.67 -4.65
CA ILE A 9 -5.57 -9.46 -3.61
C ILE A 9 -5.15 -10.82 -3.03
N ASP A 10 -4.67 -10.83 -1.79
CA ASP A 10 -4.01 -11.97 -1.17
C ASP A 10 -4.86 -12.65 -0.06
N GLU A 11 -4.47 -13.87 0.31
CA GLU A 11 -4.90 -14.58 1.53
C GLU A 11 -6.43 -14.65 1.74
N ALA A 12 -6.90 -14.36 2.96
CA ALA A 12 -8.30 -14.51 3.34
C ALA A 12 -9.27 -13.64 2.52
N PRO A 13 -9.02 -12.34 2.28
CA PRO A 13 -9.91 -11.54 1.44
C PRO A 13 -9.90 -12.00 -0.04
N ALA A 14 -8.83 -12.67 -0.52
CA ALA A 14 -8.82 -13.26 -1.85
C ALA A 14 -9.81 -14.42 -1.93
N LEU A 15 -9.74 -15.34 -0.95
CA LEU A 15 -10.69 -16.46 -0.83
C LEU A 15 -12.14 -15.97 -0.71
N ALA A 16 -12.37 -14.92 0.08
CA ALA A 16 -13.70 -14.32 0.21
C ALA A 16 -14.21 -13.74 -1.13
N THR A 17 -13.30 -13.16 -1.93
CA THR A 17 -13.63 -12.61 -3.27
C THR A 17 -14.15 -13.71 -4.20
N TYR A 18 -13.57 -14.91 -4.21
CA TYR A 18 -14.05 -16.02 -5.03
C TYR A 18 -15.52 -16.40 -4.75
N SER A 19 -15.99 -16.19 -3.52
CA SER A 19 -17.39 -16.45 -3.13
C SER A 19 -18.29 -15.25 -3.38
N LEU A 20 -17.87 -14.05 -2.98
CA LEU A 20 -18.72 -12.86 -2.95
C LEU A 20 -18.84 -12.18 -4.32
N LEU A 21 -17.75 -12.12 -5.10
CA LEU A 21 -17.74 -11.38 -6.37
C LEU A 21 -18.75 -11.90 -7.41
N PRO A 22 -18.96 -13.21 -7.58
CA PRO A 22 -20.02 -13.71 -8.47
C PRO A 22 -21.42 -13.22 -8.06
N ILE A 23 -21.68 -13.14 -6.76
CA ILE A 23 -22.95 -12.62 -6.22
C ILE A 23 -23.07 -11.13 -6.53
N VAL A 24 -22.03 -10.34 -6.24
CA VAL A 24 -22.01 -8.89 -6.54
C VAL A 24 -22.31 -8.66 -8.03
N ASN A 25 -21.62 -9.36 -8.92
CA ASN A 25 -21.83 -9.28 -10.37
C ASN A 25 -23.27 -9.59 -10.80
N ALA A 26 -23.89 -10.63 -10.22
CA ALA A 26 -25.27 -10.99 -10.53
C ALA A 26 -26.26 -9.86 -10.18
N PHE A 27 -26.04 -9.19 -9.04
CA PHE A 27 -26.90 -8.09 -8.59
C PHE A 27 -26.64 -6.79 -9.37
N THR A 28 -25.39 -6.43 -9.64
CA THR A 28 -25.04 -5.17 -10.33
C THR A 28 -25.44 -5.18 -11.80
N LYS A 29 -25.51 -6.37 -12.43
CA LYS A 29 -25.98 -6.53 -13.81
C LYS A 29 -27.38 -5.96 -14.04
N ALA A 30 -28.29 -6.09 -13.07
CA ALA A 30 -29.63 -5.53 -13.16
C ALA A 30 -29.64 -3.99 -13.26
N ALA A 31 -28.58 -3.33 -12.78
CA ALA A 31 -28.39 -1.88 -12.87
C ALA A 31 -27.49 -1.45 -14.05
N GLY A 32 -27.07 -2.39 -14.91
CA GLY A 32 -26.15 -2.10 -16.02
C GLY A 32 -24.75 -1.68 -15.57
N VAL A 33 -24.32 -2.10 -14.38
CA VAL A 33 -23.00 -1.83 -13.81
C VAL A 33 -22.12 -3.07 -13.97
N GLU A 34 -20.97 -2.90 -14.62
CA GLU A 34 -19.96 -3.94 -14.79
C GLU A 34 -18.98 -3.92 -13.61
N VAL A 35 -18.69 -5.07 -13.02
CA VAL A 35 -17.65 -5.21 -11.99
C VAL A 35 -16.52 -6.07 -12.53
N VAL A 36 -15.38 -5.46 -12.81
CA VAL A 36 -14.19 -6.16 -13.33
C VAL A 36 -13.15 -6.34 -12.24
N VAL A 37 -12.27 -7.31 -12.43
CA VAL A 37 -11.16 -7.56 -11.52
C VAL A 37 -9.90 -6.87 -12.02
N SER A 38 -9.10 -6.34 -11.10
CA SER A 38 -7.72 -5.92 -11.34
C SER A 38 -6.82 -6.57 -10.28
N ASP A 39 -5.78 -7.29 -10.71
CA ASP A 39 -4.95 -8.13 -9.84
C ASP A 39 -3.76 -7.35 -9.28
N ILE A 40 -3.84 -7.01 -8.01
CA ILE A 40 -2.78 -6.32 -7.25
C ILE A 40 -2.22 -7.20 -6.12
N SER A 41 -2.42 -8.52 -6.22
CA SER A 41 -1.78 -9.50 -5.32
C SER A 41 -0.25 -9.36 -5.35
N LEU A 42 0.43 -9.87 -4.32
CA LEU A 42 1.88 -9.91 -4.30
C LEU A 42 2.43 -10.69 -5.50
N ALA A 43 1.84 -11.84 -5.83
CA ALA A 43 2.23 -12.63 -6.98
C ALA A 43 2.05 -11.87 -8.30
N GLY A 44 0.90 -11.21 -8.50
CA GLY A 44 0.64 -10.40 -9.69
C GLY A 44 1.66 -9.27 -9.86
N ARG A 45 1.98 -8.56 -8.77
CA ARG A 45 2.99 -7.48 -8.77
C ARG A 45 4.40 -8.00 -9.03
N VAL A 46 4.78 -9.15 -8.46
CA VAL A 46 6.07 -9.80 -8.72
C VAL A 46 6.21 -10.16 -10.20
N LEU A 47 5.19 -10.78 -10.79
CA LEU A 47 5.21 -11.13 -12.22
C LEU A 47 5.24 -9.90 -13.11
N SER A 48 4.48 -8.85 -12.79
CA SER A 48 4.52 -7.56 -13.47
C SER A 48 5.93 -6.93 -13.44
N ALA A 49 6.57 -6.88 -12.26
CA ALA A 49 7.92 -6.34 -12.10
C ALA A 49 8.98 -7.11 -12.91
N MET A 50 8.71 -8.38 -13.24
CA MET A 50 9.55 -9.22 -14.11
C MET A 50 9.11 -9.20 -15.59
N GLY A 51 8.09 -8.43 -15.94
CA GLY A 51 7.57 -8.32 -17.32
C GLY A 51 6.80 -9.56 -17.80
N LEU A 52 6.32 -10.39 -16.87
CA LEU A 52 5.60 -11.63 -17.14
C LEU A 52 4.08 -11.48 -16.98
N ALA A 53 3.61 -10.34 -16.49
CA ALA A 53 2.21 -9.98 -16.38
C ALA A 53 2.02 -8.47 -16.63
N GLU A 54 0.78 -8.05 -16.83
CA GLU A 54 0.46 -6.62 -16.95
C GLU A 54 0.57 -5.92 -15.60
N ASP A 55 1.03 -4.66 -15.61
CA ASP A 55 1.12 -3.84 -14.42
C ASP A 55 -0.22 -3.20 -14.05
N GLU A 56 -1.09 -4.04 -13.48
CA GLU A 56 -2.40 -3.64 -13.01
C GLU A 56 -2.35 -2.53 -11.96
N LEU A 57 -1.33 -2.49 -11.08
CA LEU A 57 -1.22 -1.44 -10.07
C LEU A 57 -0.99 -0.07 -10.71
N SER A 58 -0.09 0.02 -11.71
CA SER A 58 0.13 1.26 -12.46
C SER A 58 -1.13 1.70 -13.20
N LYS A 59 -1.86 0.78 -13.84
CA LYS A 59 -3.16 1.09 -14.48
C LYS A 59 -4.18 1.64 -13.48
N LEU A 60 -4.24 1.09 -12.26
CA LEU A 60 -5.12 1.62 -11.22
C LEU A 60 -4.69 3.02 -10.74
N GLY A 61 -3.39 3.32 -10.76
CA GLY A 61 -2.85 4.66 -10.54
C GLY A 61 -3.38 5.69 -11.54
N GLU A 62 -3.61 5.29 -12.79
CA GLU A 62 -4.27 6.15 -13.78
C GLU A 62 -5.77 6.29 -13.49
N VAL A 63 -6.45 5.22 -13.07
CA VAL A 63 -7.89 5.22 -12.77
C VAL A 63 -8.24 6.15 -11.61
N VAL A 64 -7.42 6.23 -10.56
CA VAL A 64 -7.70 7.12 -9.42
C VAL A 64 -7.65 8.60 -9.76
N LEU A 65 -7.06 8.96 -10.90
CA LEU A 65 -7.02 10.34 -11.42
C LEU A 65 -8.21 10.66 -12.34
N GLN A 66 -9.04 9.67 -12.67
CA GLN A 66 -10.21 9.85 -13.53
C GLN A 66 -11.43 10.27 -12.70
N GLU A 67 -12.23 11.21 -13.22
CA GLU A 67 -13.45 11.70 -12.55
C GLU A 67 -14.47 10.58 -12.26
N ASP A 68 -14.53 9.56 -13.13
CA ASP A 68 -15.39 8.40 -13.01
C ASP A 68 -14.67 7.15 -12.48
N GLY A 69 -13.44 7.30 -11.98
CA GLY A 69 -12.67 6.24 -11.34
C GLY A 69 -13.39 5.64 -10.14
N ASN A 70 -13.69 4.35 -10.18
CA ASN A 70 -14.44 3.66 -9.13
C ASN A 70 -13.77 2.32 -8.76
N ILE A 71 -13.09 2.30 -7.62
CA ILE A 71 -12.32 1.16 -7.13
C ILE A 71 -12.84 0.71 -5.77
N ILE A 72 -13.18 -0.56 -5.64
CA ILE A 72 -13.36 -1.26 -4.37
C ILE A 72 -12.04 -1.94 -4.01
N LYS A 73 -11.30 -1.31 -3.10
CA LYS A 73 -10.01 -1.79 -2.61
C LYS A 73 -10.17 -2.69 -1.39
N LEU A 74 -9.81 -3.96 -1.52
CA LEU A 74 -9.77 -4.94 -0.42
C LEU A 74 -8.38 -4.95 0.25
N PRO A 75 -8.24 -5.42 1.50
CA PRO A 75 -6.94 -5.58 2.14
C PRO A 75 -5.97 -6.45 1.31
N ASN A 76 -4.70 -6.05 1.23
CA ASN A 76 -3.64 -6.76 0.50
C ASN A 76 -2.38 -6.86 1.36
N ILE A 77 -1.44 -7.73 0.98
CA ILE A 77 -0.14 -7.85 1.63
C ILE A 77 0.73 -6.62 1.34
N SER A 78 1.20 -5.98 2.42
CA SER A 78 2.39 -5.12 2.38
C SER A 78 3.61 -6.00 2.71
N ALA A 79 4.31 -6.47 1.69
CA ALA A 79 5.21 -7.61 1.82
C ALA A 79 6.45 -7.29 2.66
N SER A 80 6.73 -8.13 3.64
CA SER A 80 8.07 -8.25 4.21
C SER A 80 9.02 -8.96 3.23
N VAL A 81 10.33 -8.86 3.46
CA VAL A 81 11.33 -9.60 2.66
C VAL A 81 11.07 -11.11 2.70
N GLY A 82 10.69 -11.66 3.86
CA GLY A 82 10.36 -13.08 4.00
C GLY A 82 9.19 -13.50 3.10
N GLN A 83 8.08 -12.76 3.14
CA GLN A 83 6.90 -13.04 2.31
C GLN A 83 7.20 -12.88 0.81
N LEU A 84 8.04 -11.92 0.42
CA LEU A 84 8.47 -11.78 -0.96
C LEU A 84 9.24 -13.02 -1.43
N LYS A 85 10.21 -13.49 -0.63
CA LYS A 85 10.99 -14.70 -0.97
C LYS A 85 10.12 -15.95 -1.06
N GLU A 86 9.16 -16.11 -0.15
CA GLU A 86 8.20 -17.21 -0.20
C GLU A 86 7.34 -17.15 -1.48
N CYS A 87 6.84 -15.96 -1.84
CA CYS A 87 6.10 -15.76 -3.08
C CYS A 87 6.94 -16.09 -4.33
N ILE A 88 8.20 -15.65 -4.37
CA ILE A 88 9.13 -15.95 -5.48
C ILE A 88 9.34 -17.47 -5.58
N ALA A 89 9.61 -18.14 -4.45
CA ALA A 89 9.82 -19.58 -4.42
C ALA A 89 8.56 -20.36 -4.86
N GLU A 90 7.37 -19.91 -4.46
CA GLU A 90 6.11 -20.50 -4.91
C GLU A 90 5.93 -20.35 -6.43
N LEU A 91 6.17 -19.15 -6.98
CA LEU A 91 6.09 -18.89 -8.41
C LEU A 91 7.11 -19.70 -9.21
N GLN A 92 8.35 -19.80 -8.74
CA GLN A 92 9.38 -20.67 -9.33
C GLN A 92 8.92 -22.13 -9.33
N GLY A 93 8.32 -22.60 -8.23
CA GLY A 93 7.74 -23.94 -8.13
C GLY A 93 6.58 -24.19 -9.11
N GLN A 94 5.89 -23.12 -9.54
CA GLN A 94 4.85 -23.15 -10.58
C GLN A 94 5.41 -23.05 -12.02
N GLY A 95 6.73 -22.90 -12.18
CA GLY A 95 7.41 -22.89 -13.47
C GLY A 95 7.74 -21.50 -14.02
N PHE A 96 7.61 -20.43 -13.23
CA PHE A 96 8.05 -19.10 -13.64
C PHE A 96 9.58 -18.96 -13.50
N ASP A 97 10.25 -18.62 -14.61
CA ASP A 97 11.70 -18.37 -14.65
C ASP A 97 12.00 -16.94 -14.17
N ILE A 98 11.94 -16.75 -12.85
CA ILE A 98 12.24 -15.47 -12.18
C ILE A 98 13.40 -15.65 -11.19
N PRO A 99 14.32 -14.67 -11.09
CA PRO A 99 15.47 -14.78 -10.20
C PRO A 99 15.06 -14.67 -8.73
N ASP A 100 15.88 -15.24 -7.84
CA ASP A 100 15.76 -15.03 -6.40
C ASP A 100 15.94 -13.55 -6.03
N TYR A 101 15.39 -13.15 -4.88
CA TYR A 101 15.62 -11.81 -4.33
C TYR A 101 17.05 -11.70 -3.74
N PRO A 102 17.92 -10.83 -4.28
CA PRO A 102 19.27 -10.66 -3.75
C PRO A 102 19.24 -9.69 -2.57
N GLU A 103 19.36 -10.22 -1.35
CA GLU A 103 19.39 -9.39 -0.13
C GLU A 103 20.64 -8.51 -0.06
N ASN A 104 21.79 -9.03 -0.50
CA ASN A 104 23.08 -8.34 -0.52
C ASN A 104 23.65 -8.35 -1.94
N PRO A 105 23.18 -7.46 -2.83
CA PRO A 105 23.56 -7.49 -4.25
C PRO A 105 25.04 -7.12 -4.43
N ALA A 106 25.80 -8.01 -5.07
CA ALA A 106 27.24 -7.89 -5.27
C ALA A 106 27.62 -7.29 -6.65
N ASN A 107 26.68 -7.24 -7.59
CA ASN A 107 26.90 -6.76 -8.95
C ASN A 107 25.69 -5.97 -9.47
N ASP A 108 25.86 -5.31 -10.62
CA ASP A 108 24.83 -4.42 -11.15
C ASP A 108 23.58 -5.17 -11.63
N ALA A 109 23.71 -6.43 -12.06
CA ALA A 109 22.56 -7.25 -12.42
C ALA A 109 21.72 -7.57 -11.17
N GLU A 110 22.35 -7.94 -10.06
CA GLU A 110 21.67 -8.18 -8.79
C GLU A 110 21.05 -6.89 -8.23
N LYS A 111 21.72 -5.74 -8.34
CA LYS A 111 21.13 -4.45 -7.95
C LYS A 111 19.89 -4.12 -8.78
N ALA A 112 19.93 -4.38 -10.09
CA ALA A 112 18.78 -4.17 -10.96
C ALA A 112 17.61 -5.11 -10.60
N THR A 113 17.90 -6.39 -10.31
CA THR A 113 16.90 -7.35 -9.83
C THR A 113 16.32 -6.93 -8.48
N GLN A 114 17.17 -6.52 -7.54
CA GLN A 114 16.73 -6.00 -6.24
C GLN A 114 15.80 -4.81 -6.42
N ALA A 115 16.20 -3.84 -7.25
CA ALA A 115 15.41 -2.63 -7.49
C ALA A 115 14.02 -2.95 -8.05
N LYS A 116 13.90 -3.90 -8.98
CA LYS A 116 12.61 -4.36 -9.50
C LYS A 116 11.74 -4.94 -8.38
N TYR A 117 12.28 -5.85 -7.57
CA TYR A 117 11.54 -6.46 -6.47
C TYR A 117 11.24 -5.49 -5.32
N SER A 118 12.07 -4.48 -5.10
CA SER A 118 11.84 -3.45 -4.07
C SER A 118 10.53 -2.69 -4.28
N THR A 119 10.07 -2.56 -5.52
CA THR A 119 8.74 -1.99 -5.84
C THR A 119 7.59 -2.84 -5.29
N CYS A 120 7.83 -4.11 -4.97
CA CYS A 120 6.83 -5.02 -4.40
C CYS A 120 6.81 -5.06 -2.87
N LEU A 121 7.85 -4.52 -2.21
CA LEU A 121 8.03 -4.55 -0.76
C LEU A 121 7.22 -3.46 -0.05
N GLY A 122 6.87 -3.74 1.20
CA GLY A 122 6.18 -2.79 2.07
C GLY A 122 4.84 -2.33 1.50
N SER A 123 4.46 -1.10 1.83
CA SER A 123 3.17 -0.54 1.39
C SER A 123 3.24 0.00 -0.04
N ALA A 124 3.47 -0.86 -1.04
CA ALA A 124 3.56 -0.46 -2.44
C ALA A 124 2.23 0.03 -3.05
N VAL A 125 1.10 -0.54 -2.62
CA VAL A 125 -0.21 -0.30 -3.24
C VAL A 125 -0.85 1.01 -2.77
N ASN A 126 -0.84 1.30 -1.47
CA ASN A 126 -1.57 2.46 -0.94
C ASN A 126 -1.07 3.82 -1.47
N PRO A 127 0.24 4.08 -1.62
CA PRO A 127 0.74 5.32 -2.19
C PRO A 127 0.24 5.57 -3.62
N VAL A 128 0.02 4.50 -4.40
CA VAL A 128 -0.50 4.62 -5.78
C VAL A 128 -2.01 4.90 -5.79
N LEU A 129 -2.78 4.30 -4.87
CA LEU A 129 -4.25 4.36 -4.92
C LEU A 129 -4.87 5.49 -4.10
N ARG A 130 -4.09 6.20 -3.26
CA ARG A 130 -4.61 7.22 -2.33
C ARG A 130 -4.37 8.63 -2.84
N GLU A 131 -4.88 8.92 -4.03
CA GLU A 131 -4.93 10.26 -4.61
C GLU A 131 -6.06 11.11 -4.00
N GLY A 132 -6.10 11.16 -2.67
CA GLY A 132 -7.14 11.85 -1.92
C GLY A 132 -7.02 11.65 -0.40
N ASN A 133 -7.86 12.38 0.33
CA ASN A 133 -7.92 12.31 1.78
C ASN A 133 -8.80 11.15 2.27
N SER A 134 -8.77 10.88 3.59
CA SER A 134 -9.47 9.75 4.20
C SER A 134 -10.76 10.17 4.93
N ASP A 135 -11.93 9.66 4.52
CA ASP A 135 -13.13 9.59 5.37
C ASP A 135 -13.24 8.19 6.00
N ARG A 136 -12.90 8.08 7.29
CA ARG A 136 -12.96 6.82 8.03
C ARG A 136 -13.86 6.93 9.26
N ARG A 137 -14.92 6.12 9.27
CA ARG A 137 -15.91 6.09 10.36
C ARG A 137 -16.58 4.72 10.49
N ALA A 138 -16.99 4.36 11.70
CA ALA A 138 -17.80 3.17 11.93
C ALA A 138 -19.22 3.37 11.35
N ALA A 139 -19.70 2.41 10.56
CA ALA A 139 -21.06 2.45 10.03
C ALA A 139 -22.11 2.41 11.14
N LYS A 140 -23.21 3.15 10.99
CA LYS A 140 -24.29 3.25 12.00
C LYS A 140 -24.85 1.88 12.39
N ALA A 141 -25.06 0.99 11.42
CA ALA A 141 -25.53 -0.37 11.65
C ALA A 141 -24.54 -1.19 12.51
N VAL A 142 -23.23 -1.10 12.23
CA VAL A 142 -22.18 -1.75 13.01
C VAL A 142 -22.14 -1.22 14.44
N LYS A 143 -22.26 0.10 14.63
CA LYS A 143 -22.30 0.70 15.97
C LYS A 143 -23.52 0.23 16.77
N LYS A 144 -24.70 0.20 16.15
CA LYS A 144 -25.93 -0.29 16.80
C LYS A 144 -25.83 -1.77 17.17
N PHE A 145 -25.26 -2.58 16.28
CA PHE A 145 -25.00 -4.00 16.56
C PHE A 145 -24.06 -4.17 17.77
N ALA A 146 -22.96 -3.41 17.83
CA ALA A 146 -22.02 -3.47 18.95
C ALA A 146 -22.63 -2.98 20.28
N GLN A 147 -23.61 -2.08 20.27
CA GLN A 147 -24.36 -1.68 21.46
C GLN A 147 -25.26 -2.80 21.98
N ASN A 148 -25.90 -3.54 21.07
CA ASN A 148 -26.78 -4.67 21.42
C ASN A 148 -25.99 -5.93 21.78
N HIS A 149 -24.78 -6.08 21.24
CA HIS A 149 -23.89 -7.21 21.47
C HIS A 149 -22.51 -6.70 21.88
N PRO A 150 -22.37 -6.15 23.11
CA PRO A 150 -21.11 -5.61 23.57
C PRO A 150 -20.04 -6.69 23.60
N HIS A 151 -18.93 -6.43 22.92
CA HIS A 151 -17.76 -7.31 22.99
C HIS A 151 -17.11 -7.18 24.37
N ARG A 152 -16.41 -8.24 24.78
CA ARG A 152 -15.80 -8.31 26.11
C ARG A 152 -14.67 -7.28 26.24
N LEU A 153 -14.84 -6.31 27.13
CA LEU A 153 -13.78 -5.43 27.60
C LEU A 153 -13.25 -5.94 28.93
N LYS A 154 -11.93 -6.01 29.08
CA LYS A 154 -11.31 -6.33 30.37
C LYS A 154 -11.38 -5.08 31.25
N ALA A 155 -11.70 -5.26 32.53
CA ALA A 155 -11.62 -4.18 33.50
C ALA A 155 -10.17 -3.69 33.61
N PHE A 156 -10.00 -2.36 33.67
CA PHE A 156 -8.71 -1.78 34.02
C PHE A 156 -8.42 -2.05 35.50
N PRO A 157 -7.19 -2.49 35.86
CA PRO A 157 -6.82 -2.65 37.26
C PRO A 157 -6.73 -1.28 37.96
N GLU A 158 -6.95 -1.23 39.27
CA GLU A 158 -6.90 0.03 40.05
C GLU A 158 -5.50 0.68 40.05
N ASN A 159 -4.44 -0.12 39.89
CA ASN A 159 -3.05 0.35 39.85
C ASN A 159 -2.32 -0.22 38.62
N PRO A 160 -2.63 0.27 37.39
CA PRO A 160 -1.99 -0.23 36.18
C PRO A 160 -0.52 0.21 36.16
N LYS A 161 0.39 -0.76 36.00
CA LYS A 161 1.81 -0.47 35.78
C LYS A 161 2.16 -0.25 34.31
N SER A 162 1.21 -0.42 33.40
CA SER A 162 1.39 -0.16 31.98
C SER A 162 1.48 1.35 31.75
N TYR A 163 2.57 1.79 31.11
CA TYR A 163 2.77 3.16 30.69
C TYR A 163 3.48 3.17 29.34
N VAL A 164 3.41 4.29 28.63
CA VAL A 164 4.18 4.51 27.41
C VAL A 164 5.53 5.11 27.80
N ALA A 165 6.61 4.44 27.42
CA ALA A 165 7.95 5.03 27.44
C ALA A 165 8.31 5.46 26.02
N HIS A 166 8.72 6.71 25.86
CA HIS A 166 9.22 7.27 24.61
C HIS A 166 10.53 8.01 24.88
N MET A 167 11.28 8.35 23.83
CA MET A 167 12.51 9.14 23.98
C MET A 167 12.18 10.50 24.62
N ALA A 168 13.03 10.94 25.55
CA ALA A 168 12.92 12.23 26.21
C ALA A 168 14.03 13.17 25.72
N GLY A 169 13.72 14.45 25.53
CA GLY A 169 14.67 15.45 25.06
C GLY A 169 14.84 15.44 23.53
N ASN A 170 16.06 15.76 23.07
CA ASN A 170 16.40 15.76 21.65
C ASN A 170 17.03 14.42 21.28
N GLY A 171 16.67 13.85 20.13
CA GLY A 171 17.24 12.58 19.65
C GLY A 171 16.27 11.67 18.90
N ASP A 172 14.98 11.99 18.90
CA ASP A 172 14.00 11.39 17.99
C ASP A 172 13.55 12.40 16.92
N PHE A 173 12.70 11.92 16.01
CA PHE A 173 12.18 12.75 14.93
C PHE A 173 11.42 13.98 15.46
N TYR A 174 10.59 13.79 16.50
CA TYR A 174 9.80 14.87 17.09
C TYR A 174 10.70 15.99 17.66
N GLY A 175 11.77 15.64 18.37
CA GLY A 175 12.68 16.62 18.96
C GLY A 175 13.59 17.34 17.95
N ASN A 176 13.78 16.77 16.75
CA ASN A 176 14.70 17.28 15.73
C ASN A 176 14.01 17.94 14.52
N GLU A 177 12.69 17.83 14.41
CA GLU A 177 11.93 18.32 13.27
C GLU A 177 12.14 19.82 13.02
N LYS A 178 12.36 20.16 11.75
CA LYS A 178 12.31 21.51 11.21
C LYS A 178 11.39 21.50 10.00
N SER A 179 10.52 22.49 9.92
CA SER A 179 9.53 22.62 8.86
C SER A 179 9.63 23.98 8.18
N VAL A 180 9.42 24.01 6.87
CA VAL A 180 9.32 25.25 6.07
C VAL A 180 8.15 25.14 5.11
N THR A 181 7.45 26.26 4.90
CA THR A 181 6.48 26.41 3.80
C THR A 181 7.14 27.20 2.68
N LEU A 182 7.13 26.68 1.47
CA LEU A 182 7.77 27.32 0.32
C LEU A 182 6.96 28.50 -0.21
N ASP A 183 7.66 29.54 -0.66
CA ASP A 183 7.04 30.73 -1.27
C ASP A 183 6.93 30.68 -2.79
N LYS A 184 7.55 29.68 -3.40
CA LYS A 184 7.50 29.39 -4.83
C LYS A 184 8.00 27.98 -5.09
N ALA A 185 7.60 27.42 -6.23
CA ALA A 185 8.14 26.16 -6.72
C ALA A 185 9.65 26.29 -6.97
N GLN A 186 10.42 25.29 -6.54
CA GLN A 186 11.87 25.23 -6.72
C GLN A 186 12.38 23.80 -6.56
N SER A 187 13.58 23.54 -7.08
CA SER A 187 14.29 22.28 -6.86
C SER A 187 15.13 22.37 -5.59
N VAL A 188 15.09 21.34 -4.76
CA VAL A 188 15.79 21.25 -3.47
C VAL A 188 16.73 20.05 -3.49
N THR A 189 17.97 20.27 -3.06
CA THR A 189 18.98 19.20 -2.97
C THR A 189 19.14 18.73 -1.53
N ILE A 190 18.97 17.43 -1.31
CA ILE A 190 19.34 16.75 -0.06
C ILE A 190 20.80 16.32 -0.21
N ALA A 191 21.68 16.88 0.62
CA ALA A 191 23.12 16.60 0.57
C ALA A 191 23.67 16.22 1.95
N LEU A 192 24.63 15.31 1.97
CA LEU A 192 25.36 14.90 3.16
C LEU A 192 26.85 15.17 2.96
N ASN A 193 27.43 16.04 3.80
CA ASN A 193 28.85 16.41 3.74
C ASN A 193 29.32 16.87 2.34
N GLY A 194 28.46 17.61 1.62
CA GLY A 194 28.74 18.09 0.26
C GLY A 194 28.43 17.09 -0.87
N ASN A 195 28.10 15.84 -0.55
CA ASN A 195 27.66 14.86 -1.53
C ASN A 195 26.14 14.95 -1.72
N THR A 196 25.70 15.10 -2.97
CA THR A 196 24.28 15.08 -3.32
C THR A 196 23.76 13.65 -3.15
N LEU A 197 22.70 13.49 -2.35
CA LEU A 197 21.99 12.22 -2.16
C LEU A 197 20.77 12.13 -3.07
N ALA A 198 19.99 13.22 -3.13
CA ALA A 198 18.81 13.32 -3.98
C ALA A 198 18.52 14.79 -4.31
N THR A 199 17.87 15.00 -5.45
CA THR A 199 17.24 16.28 -5.80
C THR A 199 15.75 16.02 -5.96
N ILE A 200 14.94 16.86 -5.34
CA ILE A 200 13.48 16.79 -5.39
C ILE A 200 12.93 18.12 -5.89
N ASP A 201 11.86 18.08 -6.66
CA ASP A 201 11.12 19.27 -7.03
C ASP A 201 10.01 19.50 -6.02
N ALA A 202 9.88 20.73 -5.55
CA ALA A 202 8.86 21.15 -4.61
C ALA A 202 7.99 22.25 -5.23
N LEU A 203 6.70 22.22 -4.91
CA LEU A 203 5.67 23.10 -5.44
C LEU A 203 5.58 24.41 -4.66
N ASP A 204 4.88 25.39 -5.24
CA ASP A 204 4.51 26.60 -4.51
C ASP A 204 3.60 26.24 -3.33
N LYS A 205 3.89 26.82 -2.16
CA LYS A 205 3.21 26.56 -0.88
C LYS A 205 3.29 25.12 -0.35
N GLU A 206 4.16 24.29 -0.92
CA GLU A 206 4.45 22.98 -0.34
C GLU A 206 5.15 23.12 1.02
N VAL A 207 4.83 22.20 1.93
CA VAL A 207 5.47 22.09 3.23
C VAL A 207 6.56 21.03 3.14
N LEU A 208 7.78 21.38 3.52
CA LEU A 208 8.92 20.46 3.58
C LEU A 208 9.39 20.31 5.03
N ASP A 209 9.48 19.06 5.47
CA ASP A 209 9.94 18.71 6.82
C ASP A 209 11.29 17.98 6.74
N GLY A 210 12.19 18.31 7.66
CA GLY A 210 13.47 17.63 7.85
C GLY A 210 13.66 17.26 9.31
N THR A 211 13.98 16.00 9.58
CA THR A 211 13.98 15.41 10.92
C THR A 211 15.03 14.31 11.06
#